data_AF-A0A7T1I3M7-F1
#
_entry.id   AF-A0A7T1I3M7-F1
#
_cell.length_a   1.000
_cell.length_b   1.000
_cell.length_c   1.000
_cell.angle_alpha   90.00
_cell.angle_beta   90.00
_cell.angle_gamma   90.00
#
_symmetry.space_group_name_H-M   'P 1'
#
loop_
_entity.id
_entity.type
_entity.pdbx_description
1 polymer ?
#
loop_
_entity_poly.entity_id
_entity_poly.type
_entity_poly.pdbx_seq_one_letter_code
_entity_poly.pdbx_strand_id
1 'polypeptide(L)'
;MRWAAGSNPRQWFGEHWAVAALAVGAAAGSLLPLQPFFGARWQLGSIATVFAVLRFGWWGVLVGAVEALAETWQRGPWCLAVVLLEAVWLKLFLDRLNEGRRNADNGRIILADVGFWLVAGTPIILLFTALLPNLGSVDGLTQALVQGVNSVVNTTIGFTLYLVIKYRFPGKIVVKGISIRGLSISIVLLAIAIPTFAVSSLLSRNLQLSLQQREQHMLRLVANAAITMTDAEFAVMKRALPNGTERMEVRIHQGNGEIHSTDTKLFETLTRDYEPIDQPILSVQSLTLKIPRDRQPWKRRLEQGYWIYDTTIDRHLTGQTSTQTTVAYSAAETIQALQRQTTRMRSGVGTPHRTNASLIAHR
;
A
#
# COMPACT_ATOMS: atom_id res chain seq x y z
N MET A 1 12.85 -20.38 33.56
CA MET A 1 11.72 -21.21 33.08
C MET A 1 11.54 -22.36 34.05
N ARG A 2 10.54 -22.31 34.95
CA ARG A 2 10.12 -23.49 35.70
C ARG A 2 9.18 -24.28 34.79
N TRP A 3 9.69 -25.35 34.17
CA TRP A 3 8.84 -26.32 33.49
C TRP A 3 7.90 -26.92 34.53
N ALA A 4 6.60 -26.63 34.40
CA ALA A 4 5.59 -27.17 35.29
C ALA A 4 5.45 -28.68 34.98
N ALA A 5 6.09 -29.51 35.79
CA ALA A 5 5.89 -30.95 35.79
C ALA A 5 4.41 -31.23 36.12
N GLY A 6 3.58 -31.47 35.11
CA GLY A 6 2.13 -31.71 35.29
C GLY A 6 1.23 -31.34 34.11
N SER A 7 1.74 -30.77 33.01
CA SER A 7 0.90 -30.51 31.82
C SER A 7 0.61 -31.80 31.07
N ASN A 8 -0.67 -32.12 30.86
CA ASN A 8 -1.11 -33.24 30.05
C ASN A 8 -0.49 -33.17 28.63
N PRO A 9 0.22 -34.19 28.13
CA PRO A 9 0.89 -34.17 26.82
C PRO A 9 -0.02 -33.75 25.66
N ARG A 10 -1.31 -34.12 25.70
CA ARG A 10 -2.30 -33.74 24.69
C ARG A 10 -2.53 -32.22 24.62
N GLN A 11 -2.47 -31.54 25.76
CA GLN A 11 -2.60 -30.09 25.82
C GLN A 11 -1.37 -29.39 25.22
N TRP A 12 -0.19 -29.94 25.47
CA TRP A 12 1.07 -29.43 24.92
C TRP A 12 1.08 -29.51 23.38
N PHE A 13 0.71 -30.65 22.80
CA PHE A 13 0.62 -30.79 21.34
C PHE A 13 -0.41 -29.82 20.71
N GLY A 14 -1.57 -29.64 21.35
CA GLY A 14 -2.59 -28.72 20.84
C GLY A 14 -2.16 -27.25 20.83
N GLU A 15 -1.38 -26.82 21.81
CA GLU A 15 -0.87 -25.44 21.88
C GLU A 15 0.14 -25.14 20.77
N HIS A 16 1.02 -26.09 20.43
CA HIS A 16 2.00 -25.91 19.34
C HIS A 16 1.34 -25.80 17.97
N TRP A 17 0.34 -26.65 17.69
CA TRP A 17 -0.42 -26.55 16.44
C TRP A 17 -1.17 -25.22 16.32
N ALA A 18 -1.72 -24.70 17.43
CA ALA A 18 -2.35 -23.40 17.44
C ALA A 18 -1.35 -22.26 17.15
N VAL A 19 -0.15 -22.31 17.75
CA VAL A 19 0.92 -21.35 17.46
C VAL A 19 1.37 -21.43 16.01
N ALA A 20 1.55 -22.64 15.47
CA ALA A 20 1.91 -22.85 14.07
C ALA A 20 0.83 -22.30 13.11
N ALA A 21 -0.44 -22.58 13.38
CA ALA A 21 -1.55 -22.04 12.60
C ALA A 21 -1.60 -20.51 12.65
N LEU A 22 -1.36 -19.90 13.82
CA LEU A 22 -1.27 -18.45 13.96
C LEU A 22 -0.06 -17.87 13.23
N ALA A 23 1.10 -18.54 13.22
CA ALA A 23 2.27 -18.12 12.46
C ALA A 23 2.00 -18.12 10.96
N VAL A 24 1.35 -19.17 10.44
CA VAL A 24 0.91 -19.23 9.04
C VAL A 24 -0.12 -18.13 8.74
N GLY A 25 -1.09 -17.92 9.63
CA GLY A 25 -2.06 -16.85 9.52
C GLY A 25 -1.43 -15.46 9.54
N ALA A 26 -0.41 -15.24 10.38
CA ALA A 26 0.33 -14.00 10.46
C ALA A 26 1.10 -13.73 9.16
N ALA A 27 1.83 -14.72 8.64
CA ALA A 27 2.52 -14.62 7.36
C ALA A 27 1.54 -14.34 6.21
N ALA A 28 0.45 -15.10 6.10
CA ALA A 28 -0.56 -14.90 5.09
C ALA A 28 -1.19 -13.50 5.18
N GLY A 29 -1.58 -13.08 6.39
CA GLY A 29 -2.15 -11.76 6.67
C GLY A 29 -1.20 -10.59 6.33
N SER A 30 0.12 -10.79 6.46
CA SER A 30 1.12 -9.81 6.04
C SER A 30 1.40 -9.83 4.54
N LEU A 31 1.13 -10.94 3.87
CA LEU A 31 1.32 -11.07 2.42
C LEU A 31 0.12 -10.57 1.60
N LEU A 32 -1.07 -10.46 2.20
CA LEU A 32 -2.28 -9.97 1.53
C LEU A 32 -2.14 -8.50 1.09
N PRO A 33 -2.39 -8.18 -0.19
CA PRO A 33 -2.18 -6.84 -0.74
C PRO A 33 -3.38 -5.92 -0.49
N LEU A 34 -3.79 -5.73 0.77
CA LEU A 34 -4.84 -4.77 1.11
C LEU A 34 -4.28 -3.36 0.96
N GLN A 35 -4.82 -2.58 0.02
CA GLN A 35 -4.38 -1.20 -0.25
C GLN A 35 -5.54 -0.22 -0.01
N PRO A 36 -5.89 0.06 1.26
CA PRO A 36 -6.93 1.03 1.57
C PRO A 36 -6.51 2.47 1.26
N PHE A 37 -5.21 2.77 1.25
CA PHE A 37 -4.70 4.11 0.96
C PHE A 37 -3.80 4.08 -0.26
N PHE A 38 -3.70 5.21 -0.97
CA PHE A 38 -2.91 5.35 -2.19
C PHE A 38 -1.43 5.01 -1.91
N GLY A 39 -0.99 3.84 -2.38
CA GLY A 39 0.39 3.36 -2.18
C GLY A 39 0.71 2.81 -0.79
N ALA A 40 -0.23 2.86 0.16
CA ALA A 40 -0.04 2.32 1.50
C ALA A 40 -0.74 0.95 1.63
N ARG A 41 0.04 -0.06 1.99
CA ARG A 41 -0.47 -1.41 2.23
C ARG A 41 -0.87 -1.54 3.70
N TRP A 42 -2.04 -2.10 3.94
CA TRP A 42 -2.51 -2.53 5.25
C TRP A 42 -2.16 -3.99 5.45
N GLN A 43 -1.78 -4.37 6.65
CA GLN A 43 -1.40 -5.75 6.96
C GLN A 43 -2.28 -6.26 8.08
N LEU A 44 -2.58 -7.54 8.06
CA LEU A 44 -3.41 -8.17 9.08
C LEU A 44 -2.61 -9.12 9.97
N GLY A 45 -1.32 -9.32 9.68
CA GLY A 45 -0.48 -10.28 10.37
C GLY A 45 -0.40 -10.03 11.88
N SER A 46 -0.31 -8.76 12.28
CA SER A 46 -0.11 -8.37 13.68
C SER A 46 -1.32 -8.71 14.55
N ILE A 47 -2.50 -8.91 13.96
CA ILE A 47 -3.69 -9.41 14.67
C ILE A 47 -3.38 -10.77 15.30
N ALA A 48 -2.81 -11.69 14.52
CA ALA A 48 -2.45 -13.03 14.97
C ALA A 48 -1.30 -12.98 15.99
N THR A 49 -0.29 -12.13 15.76
CA THR A 49 0.84 -11.92 16.68
C THR A 49 0.38 -11.41 18.03
N VAL A 50 -0.43 -10.34 18.09
CA VAL A 50 -0.94 -9.78 19.34
C VAL A 50 -1.81 -10.78 20.08
N PHE A 51 -2.72 -11.46 19.36
CA PHE A 51 -3.52 -12.54 19.93
C PHE A 51 -2.63 -13.63 20.54
N ALA A 52 -1.58 -14.06 19.83
CA ALA A 52 -0.65 -15.07 20.29
C ALA A 52 0.18 -14.60 21.50
N VAL A 53 0.60 -13.34 21.55
CA VAL A 53 1.32 -12.75 22.68
C VAL A 53 0.44 -12.77 23.94
N LEU A 54 -0.82 -12.36 23.81
CA LEU A 54 -1.79 -12.40 24.89
C LEU A 54 -2.10 -13.83 25.37
N ARG A 55 -2.25 -14.78 24.43
CA ARG A 55 -2.70 -16.15 24.72
C ARG A 55 -1.57 -17.11 25.11
N PHE A 56 -0.43 -17.03 24.43
CA PHE A 56 0.69 -17.97 24.51
C PHE A 56 2.00 -17.33 24.98
N GLY A 57 2.04 -16.01 25.18
CA GLY A 57 3.18 -15.32 25.77
C GLY A 57 4.36 -15.25 24.80
N TRP A 58 5.53 -15.73 25.20
CA TRP A 58 6.76 -15.64 24.37
C TRP A 58 6.64 -16.43 23.05
N TRP A 59 5.78 -17.45 22.98
CA TRP A 59 5.45 -18.10 21.70
C TRP A 59 4.77 -17.15 20.71
N GLY A 60 4.07 -16.12 21.18
CA GLY A 60 3.53 -15.06 20.32
C GLY A 60 4.61 -14.18 19.70
N VAL A 61 5.78 -14.05 20.33
CA VAL A 61 6.92 -13.34 19.72
C VAL A 61 7.47 -14.14 18.53
N LEU A 62 7.43 -15.47 18.57
CA LEU A 62 7.81 -16.30 17.42
C LEU A 62 6.81 -16.16 16.27
N VAL A 63 5.50 -16.04 16.57
CA VAL A 63 4.49 -15.68 15.56
C VAL A 63 4.82 -14.32 14.93
N GLY A 64 5.17 -13.32 15.75
CA GLY A 64 5.63 -12.01 15.28
C GLY A 64 6.91 -12.05 14.45
N ALA A 65 7.85 -12.95 14.77
CA ALA A 65 9.06 -13.14 13.96
C ALA A 65 8.71 -13.67 12.56
N VAL A 66 7.78 -14.62 12.46
CA VAL A 66 7.30 -15.15 11.17
C VAL A 66 6.58 -14.07 10.37
N GLU A 67 5.72 -13.28 11.03
CA GLU A 67 5.10 -12.09 10.44
C GLU A 67 6.14 -11.13 9.86
N ALA A 68 7.16 -10.78 10.67
CA ALA A 68 8.20 -9.82 10.34
C ALA A 68 9.06 -10.27 9.15
N LEU A 69 9.35 -11.59 9.06
CA LEU A 69 10.04 -12.20 7.93
C LEU A 69 9.20 -12.12 6.65
N ALA A 70 7.91 -12.46 6.73
CA ALA A 70 7.00 -12.35 5.59
C ALA A 70 6.89 -10.90 5.09
N GLU A 71 6.87 -9.94 6.00
CA GLU A 71 6.81 -8.53 5.65
C GLU A 71 8.12 -8.01 5.04
N THR A 72 9.26 -8.46 5.53
CA THR A 72 10.59 -8.05 5.03
C THR A 72 10.75 -8.36 3.55
N TRP A 73 10.18 -9.47 3.09
CA TRP A 73 10.17 -9.81 1.67
C TRP A 73 9.48 -8.75 0.81
N GLN A 74 8.45 -8.07 1.33
CA GLN A 74 7.68 -7.09 0.57
C GLN A 74 8.23 -5.67 0.67
N ARG A 75 8.77 -5.29 1.83
CA ARG A 75 9.01 -3.89 2.19
C ARG A 75 10.44 -3.58 2.61
N GLY A 76 11.27 -4.61 2.78
CA GLY A 76 12.67 -4.49 3.15
C GLY A 76 12.96 -4.71 4.63
N PRO A 77 14.24 -4.63 5.01
CA PRO A 77 14.75 -5.15 6.28
C PRO A 77 14.30 -4.37 7.52
N TRP A 78 13.87 -3.12 7.38
CA TRP A 78 13.39 -2.31 8.51
C TRP A 78 12.13 -2.90 9.15
N CYS A 79 11.28 -3.60 8.38
CA CYS A 79 10.11 -4.28 8.89
C CYS A 79 10.46 -5.37 9.90
N LEU A 80 11.53 -6.13 9.65
CA LEU A 80 12.00 -7.16 10.56
C LEU A 80 12.28 -6.56 11.94
N ALA A 81 13.01 -5.46 11.95
CA ALA A 81 13.40 -4.78 13.18
C ALA A 81 12.18 -4.22 13.94
N VAL A 82 11.30 -3.49 13.25
CA VAL A 82 10.16 -2.83 13.89
C VAL A 82 9.14 -3.83 14.42
N VAL A 83 8.69 -4.79 13.60
CA VAL A 83 7.65 -5.77 13.98
C VAL A 83 8.15 -6.71 15.08
N LEU A 84 9.41 -7.16 15.00
CA LEU A 84 9.97 -8.01 16.05
C LEU A 84 10.12 -7.23 17.37
N LEU A 85 10.60 -5.98 17.29
CA LEU A 85 10.75 -5.14 18.48
C LEU A 85 9.39 -4.82 19.11
N GLU A 86 8.35 -4.58 18.31
CA GLU A 86 6.97 -4.40 18.77
C GLU A 86 6.48 -5.63 19.53
N ALA A 87 6.60 -6.83 18.93
CA ALA A 87 6.17 -8.07 19.57
C ALA A 87 6.90 -8.33 20.90
N VAL A 88 8.22 -8.09 20.93
CA VAL A 88 9.03 -8.16 22.16
C VAL A 88 8.57 -7.11 23.18
N TRP A 89 8.36 -5.87 22.75
CA TRP A 89 7.91 -4.78 23.61
C TRP A 89 6.56 -5.09 24.26
N LEU A 90 5.55 -5.48 23.49
CA LEU A 90 4.22 -5.83 24.01
C LEU A 90 4.32 -6.98 25.00
N LYS A 91 5.17 -7.97 24.70
CA LYS A 91 5.41 -9.09 25.60
C LYS A 91 6.06 -8.68 26.92
N LEU A 92 7.07 -7.81 26.87
CA LEU A 92 7.76 -7.27 28.05
C LEU A 92 6.84 -6.37 28.87
N PHE A 93 6.05 -5.52 28.21
CA PHE A 93 5.04 -4.68 28.84
C PHE A 93 4.06 -5.53 29.65
N LEU A 94 3.54 -6.62 29.06
CA LEU A 94 2.63 -7.53 29.77
C LEU A 94 3.28 -8.17 31.00
N ASP A 95 4.55 -8.59 30.93
CA ASP A 95 5.22 -9.25 32.04
C ASP A 95 5.65 -8.30 33.16
N ARG A 96 6.11 -7.09 32.79
CA ARG A 96 6.80 -6.18 33.71
C ARG A 96 5.96 -4.99 34.15
N LEU A 97 5.12 -4.47 33.25
CA LEU A 97 4.42 -3.19 33.44
C LEU A 97 2.91 -3.36 33.62
N ASN A 98 2.36 -4.52 33.24
CA ASN A 98 0.94 -4.84 33.37
C ASN A 98 0.63 -5.86 34.47
N GLU A 99 1.49 -5.98 35.49
CA GLU A 99 1.34 -6.93 36.61
C GLU A 99 1.16 -8.40 36.17
N GLY A 100 1.70 -8.74 34.98
CA GLY A 100 1.65 -10.07 34.40
C GLY A 100 0.34 -10.38 33.64
N ARG A 101 0.18 -11.67 33.29
CA ARG A 101 -0.97 -12.16 32.51
C ARG A 101 -2.33 -11.95 33.16
N ARG A 102 -2.39 -11.71 34.47
CA ARG A 102 -3.66 -11.58 35.22
C ARG A 102 -4.46 -10.35 34.80
N ASN A 103 -3.79 -9.29 34.34
CA ASN A 103 -4.43 -8.05 33.91
C ASN A 103 -4.35 -7.87 32.38
N ALA A 104 -4.12 -8.95 31.62
CA ALA A 104 -3.98 -8.88 30.17
C ALA A 104 -5.27 -8.42 29.46
N ASP A 105 -6.42 -8.45 30.12
CA ASP A 105 -7.73 -8.07 29.59
C ASP A 105 -8.14 -6.61 29.87
N ASN A 106 -7.31 -5.80 30.53
CA ASN A 106 -7.67 -4.42 30.88
C ASN A 106 -7.53 -3.40 29.75
N GLY A 107 -7.13 -3.84 28.54
CA GLY A 107 -6.93 -2.99 27.36
C GLY A 107 -5.63 -2.18 27.36
N ARG A 108 -4.78 -2.27 28.39
CA ARG A 108 -3.51 -1.53 28.45
C ARG A 108 -2.53 -1.90 27.34
N ILE A 109 -2.64 -3.09 26.74
CA ILE A 109 -1.81 -3.49 25.62
C ILE A 109 -1.97 -2.55 24.41
N ILE A 110 -3.17 -2.01 24.19
CA ILE A 110 -3.43 -1.06 23.10
C ILE A 110 -2.67 0.25 23.35
N LEU A 111 -2.67 0.73 24.61
CA LEU A 111 -1.91 1.93 24.98
C LEU A 111 -0.40 1.69 24.92
N ALA A 112 0.06 0.49 25.27
CA ALA A 112 1.46 0.10 25.15
C ALA A 112 1.93 0.12 23.69
N ASP A 113 1.05 -0.28 22.76
CA ASP A 113 1.31 -0.24 21.33
C ASP A 113 1.35 1.18 20.78
N VAL A 114 0.39 2.04 21.16
CA VAL A 114 0.44 3.47 20.85
C VAL A 114 1.75 4.09 21.36
N GLY A 115 2.15 3.78 22.60
CA GLY A 115 3.40 4.26 23.18
C GLY A 115 4.64 3.78 22.41
N PHE A 116 4.65 2.51 21.97
CA PHE A 116 5.71 1.98 21.13
C PHE A 116 5.86 2.76 19.84
N TRP A 117 4.76 3.00 19.12
CA TRP A 117 4.80 3.70 17.84
C TRP A 117 5.21 5.16 17.95
N LEU A 118 4.85 5.83 19.05
CA LEU A 118 5.25 7.21 19.31
C LEU A 118 6.74 7.33 19.66
N VAL A 119 7.30 6.38 20.42
CA VAL A 119 8.66 6.50 21.00
C VAL A 119 9.72 5.72 20.22
N ALA A 120 9.38 4.58 19.64
CA ALA A 120 10.34 3.68 19.00
C ALA A 120 9.97 3.38 17.55
N GLY A 121 8.75 2.91 17.27
CA GLY A 121 8.33 2.50 15.93
C GLY A 121 8.53 3.59 14.87
N THR A 122 7.96 4.78 15.09
CA THR A 122 8.08 5.92 14.16
C THR A 122 9.53 6.37 13.97
N PRO A 123 10.31 6.65 15.04
CA PRO A 123 11.72 7.02 14.89
C PRO A 123 12.57 5.98 14.14
N ILE A 124 12.34 4.69 14.38
CA ILE A 124 13.08 3.62 13.69
C ILE A 124 12.77 3.65 12.19
N ILE A 125 11.49 3.74 11.80
CA ILE A 125 11.13 3.83 10.38
C ILE A 125 11.77 5.07 9.74
N LEU A 126 11.67 6.23 10.39
CA LEU A 126 12.29 7.46 9.89
C LEU A 126 13.80 7.30 9.71
N LEU A 127 14.48 6.73 10.70
CA LEU A 127 15.92 6.46 10.64
C LEU A 127 16.27 5.54 9.46
N PHE A 128 15.56 4.43 9.28
CA PHE A 128 15.79 3.53 8.15
C PHE A 128 15.51 4.20 6.80
N THR A 129 14.46 5.03 6.70
CA THR A 129 14.19 5.77 5.46
C THR A 129 15.25 6.83 5.16
N ALA A 130 15.84 7.45 6.18
CA ALA A 130 16.93 8.41 6.03
C ALA A 130 18.26 7.73 5.65
N LEU A 131 18.57 6.59 6.27
CA LEU A 131 19.82 5.86 6.02
C LEU A 131 19.80 5.03 4.73
N LEU A 132 18.63 4.59 4.28
CA LEU A 132 18.45 3.76 3.09
C LEU A 132 17.53 4.45 2.07
N PRO A 133 17.97 5.57 1.46
CA PRO A 133 17.15 6.37 0.54
C PRO A 133 16.65 5.58 -0.68
N ASN A 134 17.32 4.49 -1.03
CA ASN A 134 16.94 3.58 -2.12
C ASN A 134 15.72 2.68 -1.81
N LEU A 135 15.18 2.71 -0.59
CA LEU A 135 13.91 2.03 -0.24
C LEU A 135 12.67 2.80 -0.78
N GLY A 136 12.92 4.02 -1.26
CA GLY A 136 12.17 4.74 -2.26
C GLY A 136 11.13 5.72 -1.72
N SER A 137 10.45 6.34 -2.67
CA SER A 137 9.89 7.69 -2.61
C SER A 137 8.57 7.92 -1.84
N VAL A 138 8.11 6.96 -1.02
CA VAL A 138 7.03 7.29 -0.08
C VAL A 138 7.70 8.01 1.08
N ASP A 139 7.25 9.22 1.35
CA ASP A 139 7.74 10.01 2.49
C ASP A 139 7.73 9.14 3.76
N GLY A 140 8.90 8.96 4.37
CA GLY A 140 9.10 8.07 5.51
C GLY A 140 8.16 8.38 6.67
N LEU A 141 7.75 9.64 6.83
CA LEU A 141 6.74 10.05 7.80
C LEU A 141 5.36 9.46 7.49
N THR A 142 4.94 9.51 6.22
CA THR A 142 3.68 8.91 5.77
C THR A 142 3.67 7.41 6.03
N GLN A 143 4.78 6.75 5.72
CA GLN A 143 4.93 5.33 5.96
C GLN A 143 4.87 5.00 7.44
N ALA A 144 5.58 5.75 8.29
CA ALA A 144 5.57 5.56 9.73
C ALA A 144 4.17 5.76 10.33
N LEU A 145 3.46 6.81 9.93
CA LEU A 145 2.09 7.08 10.38
C LEU A 145 1.13 5.96 9.98
N VAL A 146 1.18 5.52 8.72
CA VAL A 146 0.34 4.41 8.25
C VAL A 146 0.64 3.13 9.02
N GLN A 147 1.92 2.80 9.26
CA GLN A 147 2.25 1.61 10.03
C GLN A 147 1.82 1.69 11.48
N GLY A 148 1.98 2.86 12.14
CA GLY A 148 1.52 3.04 13.51
C GLY A 148 0.01 2.92 13.65
N VAL A 149 -0.75 3.52 12.73
CA VAL A 149 -2.22 3.36 12.71
C VAL A 149 -2.61 1.90 12.42
N ASN A 150 -1.95 1.25 11.46
CA ASN A 150 -2.18 -0.15 11.10
C ASN A 150 -1.96 -1.08 12.29
N SER A 151 -0.82 -0.97 12.98
CA SER A 151 -0.50 -1.80 14.13
C SER A 151 -1.48 -1.55 15.29
N VAL A 152 -1.81 -0.30 15.64
CA VAL A 152 -2.78 -0.01 16.73
C VAL A 152 -4.15 -0.62 16.46
N VAL A 153 -4.62 -0.56 15.21
CA VAL A 153 -5.88 -1.21 14.81
C VAL A 153 -5.75 -2.74 14.90
N ASN A 154 -4.66 -3.32 14.41
CA ASN A 154 -4.42 -4.75 14.51
C ASN A 154 -4.35 -5.24 15.96
N THR A 155 -3.66 -4.49 16.83
CA THR A 155 -3.58 -4.75 18.26
C THR A 155 -4.96 -4.71 18.89
N THR A 156 -5.79 -3.75 18.50
CA THR A 156 -7.18 -3.64 18.97
C THR A 156 -8.02 -4.85 18.53
N ILE A 157 -7.91 -5.28 17.27
CA ILE A 157 -8.62 -6.46 16.75
C ILE A 157 -8.12 -7.73 17.45
N GLY A 158 -6.81 -7.93 17.54
CA GLY A 158 -6.19 -9.11 18.17
C GLY A 158 -6.54 -9.21 19.65
N PHE A 159 -6.56 -8.08 20.36
CA PHE A 159 -7.02 -8.01 21.74
C PHE A 159 -8.52 -8.30 21.87
N THR A 160 -9.36 -7.77 20.97
CA THR A 160 -10.80 -8.07 20.96
C THR A 160 -11.06 -9.56 20.72
N LEU A 161 -10.35 -10.17 19.77
CA LEU A 161 -10.41 -11.60 19.50
C LEU A 161 -9.99 -12.43 20.73
N TYR A 162 -8.95 -11.99 21.43
CA TYR A 162 -8.51 -12.59 22.69
C TYR A 162 -9.63 -12.59 23.74
N LEU A 163 -10.32 -11.45 23.94
CA LEU A 163 -11.46 -11.37 24.84
C LEU A 163 -12.58 -12.33 24.41
N VAL A 164 -13.01 -12.26 23.15
CA VAL A 164 -14.11 -13.11 22.63
C VAL A 164 -13.81 -14.60 22.85
N ILE A 165 -12.60 -15.07 22.51
CA ILE A 165 -12.21 -16.48 22.68
C ILE A 165 -12.11 -16.85 24.15
N LYS A 166 -11.52 -15.99 24.99
CA LYS A 166 -11.42 -16.22 26.44
C LYS A 166 -12.79 -16.45 27.06
N TYR A 167 -13.82 -15.74 26.61
CA TYR A 167 -15.18 -15.86 27.16
C TYR A 167 -16.01 -16.97 26.50
N ARG A 168 -15.85 -17.22 25.20
CA ARG A 168 -16.59 -18.29 24.51
C ARG A 168 -16.14 -19.68 24.95
N PHE A 169 -14.91 -19.81 25.45
CA PHE A 169 -14.29 -21.07 25.86
C PHE A 169 -13.67 -20.98 27.28
N PRO A 170 -14.49 -20.78 28.33
CA PRO A 170 -14.02 -20.49 29.69
C PRO A 170 -13.26 -21.66 30.35
N GLY A 171 -13.47 -22.89 29.89
CA GLY A 171 -12.86 -24.10 30.48
C GLY A 171 -11.33 -24.22 30.36
N LYS A 172 -10.64 -23.28 29.71
CA LYS A 172 -9.17 -23.32 29.52
C LYS A 172 -8.43 -22.13 30.14
N ILE A 173 -9.13 -21.13 30.69
CA ILE A 173 -8.52 -19.90 31.23
C ILE A 173 -9.29 -19.53 32.50
N VAL A 174 -8.59 -19.40 33.64
CA VAL A 174 -9.22 -18.95 34.90
C VAL A 174 -9.75 -17.53 34.70
N VAL A 175 -11.07 -17.38 34.58
CA VAL A 175 -11.74 -16.11 34.31
C VAL A 175 -11.98 -15.39 35.64
N LYS A 176 -11.15 -14.38 35.96
CA LYS A 176 -11.69 -13.21 36.67
C LYS A 176 -12.47 -12.39 35.62
N GLY A 177 -13.63 -11.85 36.02
CA GLY A 177 -14.65 -11.29 35.11
C GLY A 177 -14.14 -10.29 34.07
N ILE A 178 -15.03 -9.91 33.13
CA ILE A 178 -14.65 -9.04 32.01
C ILE A 178 -14.18 -7.69 32.50
N SER A 179 -13.00 -7.26 32.04
CA SER A 179 -12.65 -5.85 32.17
C SER A 179 -13.53 -5.04 31.23
N ILE A 180 -14.61 -4.48 31.76
CA ILE A 180 -15.50 -3.55 31.04
C ILE A 180 -14.67 -2.43 30.41
N ARG A 181 -13.60 -1.98 31.09
CA ARG A 181 -12.65 -1.00 30.58
C ARG A 181 -11.99 -1.47 29.27
N GLY A 182 -11.40 -2.66 29.26
CA GLY A 182 -10.73 -3.20 28.08
C GLY A 182 -11.69 -3.36 26.90
N LEU A 183 -12.88 -3.92 27.15
CA LEU A 183 -13.91 -4.08 26.13
C LEU A 183 -14.39 -2.73 25.57
N SER A 184 -14.64 -1.75 26.44
CA SER A 184 -15.12 -0.42 26.04
C SER A 184 -14.10 0.30 25.15
N ILE A 185 -12.81 0.28 25.53
CA ILE A 185 -11.73 0.88 24.74
C ILE A 185 -11.69 0.25 23.35
N SER A 186 -11.74 -1.08 23.27
CA SER A 186 -11.70 -1.77 21.97
C SER A 186 -12.89 -1.46 21.09
N ILE A 187 -14.10 -1.47 21.64
CA ILE A 187 -15.31 -1.18 20.88
C ILE A 187 -15.26 0.24 20.33
N VAL A 188 -14.89 1.22 21.16
CA VAL A 188 -14.76 2.62 20.72
C VAL A 188 -13.71 2.76 19.62
N LEU A 189 -12.54 2.16 19.78
CA LEU A 189 -11.47 2.23 18.78
C LEU A 189 -11.88 1.55 17.47
N LEU A 190 -12.52 0.38 17.51
CA LEU A 190 -13.01 -0.29 16.31
C LEU A 190 -14.14 0.49 15.63
N ALA A 191 -15.05 1.09 16.41
CA ALA A 191 -16.13 1.92 15.90
C ALA A 191 -15.63 3.17 15.19
N ILE A 192 -14.45 3.69 15.55
CA ILE A 192 -13.79 4.80 14.84
C ILE A 192 -12.97 4.28 13.65
N ALA A 193 -12.18 3.22 13.87
CA ALA A 193 -11.24 2.70 12.89
C ALA A 193 -11.95 2.12 11.65
N ILE A 194 -13.01 1.33 11.82
CA ILE A 194 -13.69 0.64 10.72
C ILE A 194 -14.32 1.64 9.74
N PRO A 195 -15.14 2.63 10.15
CA PRO A 195 -15.69 3.61 9.22
C PRO A 195 -14.61 4.48 8.59
N THR A 196 -13.60 4.90 9.36
CA THR A 196 -12.48 5.70 8.83
C THR A 196 -11.74 4.94 7.74
N PHE A 197 -11.46 3.66 7.97
CA PHE A 197 -10.84 2.78 6.99
C PHE A 197 -11.70 2.61 5.74
N ALA A 198 -13.02 2.40 5.91
CA ALA A 198 -13.95 2.23 4.79
C ALA A 198 -14.05 3.49 3.91
N VAL A 199 -14.24 4.66 4.53
CA VAL A 199 -14.30 5.96 3.84
C VAL A 199 -12.99 6.25 3.14
N SER A 200 -11.85 6.03 3.81
CA SER A 200 -10.54 6.26 3.22
C SER A 200 -10.27 5.32 2.04
N SER A 201 -10.68 4.06 2.15
CA SER A 201 -10.58 3.08 1.06
C SER A 201 -11.40 3.50 -0.16
N LEU A 202 -12.63 3.96 0.07
CA LEU A 202 -13.49 4.45 -1.00
C LEU A 202 -12.91 5.70 -1.67
N LEU A 203 -12.45 6.67 -0.87
CA LEU A 203 -11.83 7.89 -1.38
C LEU A 203 -10.55 7.59 -2.17
N SER A 204 -9.70 6.70 -1.66
CA SER A 204 -8.48 6.25 -2.32
C SER A 204 -8.78 5.62 -3.68
N ARG A 205 -9.80 4.74 -3.76
CA ARG A 205 -10.26 4.16 -5.03
C ARG A 205 -10.76 5.24 -5.98
N ASN A 206 -11.62 6.14 -5.54
CA ASN A 206 -12.13 7.23 -6.39
C ASN A 206 -11.01 8.12 -6.92
N LEU A 207 -10.00 8.42 -6.09
CA LEU A 207 -8.82 9.16 -6.52
C LEU A 207 -8.03 8.38 -7.57
N GLN A 208 -7.78 7.08 -7.36
CA GLN A 208 -7.12 6.22 -8.36
C GLN A 208 -7.87 6.21 -9.69
N LEU A 209 -9.19 6.05 -9.66
CA LEU A 209 -10.04 6.10 -10.85
C LEU A 209 -9.93 7.44 -11.58
N SER A 210 -10.01 8.55 -10.84
CA SER A 210 -9.90 9.90 -11.42
C SER A 210 -8.54 10.14 -12.08
N LEU A 211 -7.47 9.60 -11.49
CA LEU A 211 -6.12 9.69 -12.04
C LEU A 211 -6.00 8.84 -13.31
N GLN A 212 -6.51 7.60 -13.30
CA GLN A 212 -6.50 6.75 -14.49
C GLN A 212 -7.31 7.35 -15.64
N GLN A 213 -8.49 7.91 -15.35
CA GLN A 213 -9.32 8.60 -16.34
C GLN A 213 -8.61 9.83 -16.93
N ARG A 214 -7.91 10.60 -16.08
CA ARG A 214 -7.12 11.74 -16.52
C ARG A 214 -5.97 11.31 -17.44
N GLU A 215 -5.22 10.26 -17.07
CA GLU A 215 -4.14 9.72 -17.89
C GLU A 215 -4.68 9.17 -19.23
N GLN A 216 -5.78 8.40 -19.20
CA GLN A 216 -6.42 7.91 -20.41
C GLN A 216 -6.86 9.06 -21.32
N HIS A 217 -7.47 10.11 -20.77
CA HIS A 217 -7.89 11.28 -21.54
C HIS A 217 -6.70 11.96 -22.23
N MET A 218 -5.59 12.15 -21.49
CA MET A 218 -4.36 12.72 -22.04
C MET A 218 -3.79 11.85 -23.18
N LEU A 219 -3.68 10.54 -22.97
CA LEU A 219 -3.15 9.62 -23.98
C LEU A 219 -4.07 9.53 -25.20
N ARG A 220 -5.38 9.61 -25.02
CA ARG A 220 -6.36 9.67 -26.11
C ARG A 220 -6.22 10.94 -26.94
N LEU A 221 -6.00 12.10 -26.31
CA LEU A 221 -5.74 13.35 -27.03
C LEU A 221 -4.48 13.24 -27.89
N VAL A 222 -3.42 12.65 -27.35
CA VAL A 222 -2.16 12.42 -28.08
C VAL A 222 -2.34 11.43 -29.23
N ALA A 223 -3.06 10.33 -29.01
CA ALA A 223 -3.37 9.36 -30.06
C ALA A 223 -4.15 10.00 -31.21
N ASN A 224 -5.21 10.76 -30.89
CA ASN A 224 -6.01 11.45 -31.91
C ASN A 224 -5.18 12.47 -32.68
N ALA A 225 -4.36 13.27 -31.97
CA ALA A 225 -3.50 14.26 -32.61
C ALA A 225 -2.48 13.63 -33.56
N ALA A 226 -1.83 12.53 -33.15
CA ALA A 226 -0.87 11.81 -33.98
C ALA A 226 -1.47 11.27 -35.28
N ILE A 227 -2.78 10.99 -35.28
CA ILE A 227 -3.52 10.49 -36.45
C ILE A 227 -3.96 11.64 -37.39
N THR A 228 -4.15 12.85 -36.85
CA THR A 228 -4.73 13.98 -37.61
C THR A 228 -3.71 15.04 -38.03
N MET A 229 -2.59 15.14 -37.32
CA MET A 229 -1.59 16.19 -37.51
C MET A 229 -0.40 15.67 -38.31
N THR A 230 0.31 16.59 -38.96
CA THR A 230 1.64 16.29 -39.53
C THR A 230 2.68 16.10 -38.41
N ASP A 231 3.79 15.43 -38.71
CA ASP A 231 4.86 15.18 -37.73
C ASP A 231 5.39 16.48 -37.07
N ALA A 232 5.46 17.57 -37.85
CA ALA A 232 5.91 18.87 -37.36
C ALA A 232 4.91 19.50 -36.38
N GLU A 233 3.61 19.47 -36.70
CA GLU A 233 2.54 19.96 -35.83
C GLU A 233 2.43 19.11 -34.56
N PHE A 234 2.53 17.80 -34.70
CA PHE A 234 2.52 16.86 -33.58
C PHE A 234 3.69 17.13 -32.62
N ALA A 235 4.90 17.38 -33.15
CA ALA A 235 6.06 17.73 -32.34
C ALA A 235 5.87 19.05 -31.56
N VAL A 236 5.21 20.06 -32.15
CA VAL A 236 4.87 21.31 -31.46
C VAL A 236 3.85 21.06 -30.36
N MET A 237 2.80 20.27 -30.63
CA MET A 237 1.78 19.91 -29.65
C MET A 237 2.38 19.16 -28.46
N LYS A 238 3.27 18.18 -28.68
CA LYS A 238 3.93 17.43 -27.59
C LYS A 238 4.66 18.33 -26.59
N ARG A 239 5.32 19.39 -27.08
CA ARG A 239 6.03 20.38 -26.25
C ARG A 239 5.08 21.33 -25.51
N ALA A 240 3.91 21.61 -26.08
CA ALA A 240 2.91 22.50 -25.49
C ALA A 240 2.10 21.83 -24.37
N LEU A 241 2.03 20.50 -24.36
CA LEU A 241 1.28 19.75 -23.36
C LEU A 241 1.99 19.80 -21.99
N PRO A 242 1.24 20.03 -20.89
CA PRO A 242 1.81 20.14 -19.55
C PRO A 242 2.28 18.78 -19.02
N ASN A 243 3.36 18.80 -18.22
CA ASN A 243 3.88 17.68 -17.39
C ASN A 243 4.76 16.62 -18.07
N GLY A 244 5.48 16.93 -19.16
CA GLY A 244 6.51 16.01 -19.69
C GLY A 244 6.04 15.05 -20.78
N THR A 245 4.93 15.37 -21.43
CA THR A 245 4.41 14.70 -22.63
C THR A 245 5.37 14.64 -23.82
N GLU A 246 6.48 15.39 -23.80
CA GLU A 246 7.57 15.27 -24.77
C GLU A 246 8.05 13.82 -24.92
N ARG A 247 7.97 13.03 -23.85
CA ARG A 247 8.41 11.63 -23.76
C ARG A 247 7.32 10.60 -24.04
N MET A 248 6.14 11.04 -24.49
CA MET A 248 5.11 10.11 -24.95
C MET A 248 5.49 9.57 -26.33
N GLU A 249 5.66 8.27 -26.47
CA GLU A 249 5.97 7.68 -27.77
C GLU A 249 4.69 7.15 -28.43
N VAL A 250 4.59 7.28 -29.75
CA VAL A 250 3.42 6.86 -30.51
C VAL A 250 3.83 5.86 -31.58
N ARG A 251 3.02 4.81 -31.73
CA ARG A 251 3.08 3.85 -32.82
C ARG A 251 1.72 3.78 -33.50
N ILE A 252 1.71 3.91 -34.81
CA ILE A 252 0.53 3.87 -35.66
C ILE A 252 0.68 2.69 -36.61
N HIS A 253 -0.24 1.75 -36.55
CA HIS A 253 -0.39 0.67 -37.50
C HIS A 253 -1.52 1.03 -38.46
N GLN A 254 -1.17 1.28 -39.71
CA GLN A 254 -2.14 1.52 -40.77
C GLN A 254 -2.59 0.16 -41.35
N GLY A 255 -3.85 0.05 -41.78
CA GLY A 255 -4.36 -1.23 -42.30
C GLY A 255 -3.75 -1.68 -43.64
N ASN A 256 -2.88 -0.88 -44.25
CA ASN A 256 -2.02 -1.31 -45.38
C ASN A 256 -0.74 -2.07 -44.93
N GLY A 257 -0.53 -2.23 -43.62
CA GLY A 257 0.66 -2.85 -43.03
C GLY A 257 1.80 -1.88 -42.72
N GLU A 258 1.67 -0.60 -43.07
CA GLU A 258 2.66 0.42 -42.74
C GLU A 258 2.63 0.73 -41.23
N ILE A 259 3.81 0.78 -40.63
CA ILE A 259 4.00 1.07 -39.21
C ILE A 259 4.82 2.34 -39.08
N HIS A 260 4.21 3.39 -38.55
CA HIS A 260 4.90 4.62 -38.18
C HIS A 260 5.13 4.63 -36.67
N SER A 261 6.36 4.85 -36.21
CA SER A 261 6.71 4.83 -34.78
C SER A 261 7.70 5.93 -34.47
N THR A 262 7.43 6.72 -33.42
CA THR A 262 8.35 7.78 -32.98
C THR A 262 9.62 7.19 -32.34
N ASP A 263 9.50 6.06 -31.66
CA ASP A 263 10.63 5.25 -31.18
C ASP A 263 10.36 3.76 -31.39
N THR A 264 10.87 3.20 -32.49
CA THR A 264 10.69 1.77 -32.81
C THR A 264 11.34 0.86 -31.76
N LYS A 265 12.53 1.24 -31.27
CA LYS A 265 13.30 0.44 -30.29
C LYS A 265 12.58 0.36 -28.96
N LEU A 266 11.93 1.44 -28.54
CA LEU A 266 11.14 1.44 -27.32
C LEU A 266 10.05 0.39 -27.38
N PHE A 267 9.10 0.42 -28.33
CA PHE A 267 8.06 -0.61 -28.26
C PHE A 267 8.48 -2.01 -28.68
N GLU A 268 9.58 -2.20 -29.40
CA GLU A 268 10.21 -3.52 -29.48
C GLU A 268 10.60 -4.02 -28.09
N THR A 269 11.25 -3.16 -27.30
CA THR A 269 11.59 -3.44 -25.90
C THR A 269 10.34 -3.68 -25.04
N LEU A 270 9.30 -2.86 -25.18
CA LEU A 270 8.02 -3.03 -24.44
C LEU A 270 7.24 -4.29 -24.86
N THR A 271 7.53 -4.85 -26.02
CA THR A 271 6.91 -6.10 -26.48
C THR A 271 7.69 -7.31 -25.97
N ARG A 272 9.02 -7.23 -26.00
CA ARG A 272 9.91 -8.33 -25.63
C ARG A 272 10.11 -8.46 -24.11
N ASP A 273 10.42 -7.34 -23.46
CA ASP A 273 10.99 -7.32 -22.11
C ASP A 273 9.97 -6.89 -21.04
N TYR A 274 8.76 -6.51 -21.46
CA TYR A 274 7.69 -6.07 -20.56
C TYR A 274 6.47 -6.99 -20.64
N GLU A 275 5.71 -7.04 -19.56
CA GLU A 275 4.45 -7.77 -19.44
C GLU A 275 3.34 -6.83 -18.96
N PRO A 276 2.10 -7.02 -19.42
CA PRO A 276 0.96 -6.30 -18.86
C PRO A 276 0.74 -6.73 -17.41
N ILE A 277 0.37 -5.78 -16.56
CA ILE A 277 -0.11 -6.09 -15.22
C ILE A 277 -1.54 -6.62 -15.32
N ASP A 278 -1.75 -7.90 -15.03
CA ASP A 278 -3.07 -8.57 -15.00
C ASP A 278 -3.95 -8.17 -13.79
N GLN A 279 -3.64 -7.08 -13.09
CA GLN A 279 -4.30 -6.77 -11.83
C GLN A 279 -5.61 -5.97 -12.01
N PRO A 280 -6.61 -6.18 -11.13
CA PRO A 280 -7.86 -5.40 -11.07
C PRO A 280 -7.64 -3.92 -10.68
N ILE A 281 -6.39 -3.45 -10.66
CA ILE A 281 -6.03 -2.06 -10.40
C ILE A 281 -6.47 -1.16 -11.56
N LEU A 282 -6.50 -1.68 -12.79
CA LEU A 282 -6.90 -0.92 -13.97
C LEU A 282 -8.38 -1.12 -14.25
N SER A 283 -9.13 -0.05 -14.07
CA SER A 283 -10.57 -0.01 -14.31
C SER A 283 -10.93 0.52 -15.70
N VAL A 284 -9.94 1.10 -16.38
CA VAL A 284 -10.15 1.92 -17.57
C VAL A 284 -9.82 1.11 -18.82
N GLN A 285 -10.82 0.95 -19.68
CA GLN A 285 -10.66 0.26 -20.97
C GLN A 285 -9.56 0.94 -21.82
N SER A 286 -8.84 0.13 -22.60
CA SER A 286 -7.74 0.58 -23.47
C SER A 286 -6.50 1.12 -22.77
N LEU A 287 -6.46 1.18 -21.43
CA LEU A 287 -5.28 1.58 -20.68
C LEU A 287 -4.65 0.37 -19.98
N THR A 288 -3.42 0.05 -20.34
CA THR A 288 -2.65 -1.06 -19.76
C THR A 288 -1.36 -0.54 -19.16
N LEU A 289 -0.99 -1.00 -17.97
CA LEU A 289 0.34 -0.74 -17.40
C LEU A 289 1.24 -1.92 -17.70
N LYS A 290 2.29 -1.69 -18.49
CA LYS A 290 3.34 -2.68 -18.76
C LYS A 290 4.50 -2.47 -17.80
N ILE A 291 5.01 -3.55 -17.20
CA ILE A 291 6.20 -3.53 -16.33
C ILE A 291 7.28 -4.49 -16.83
N PRO A 292 8.56 -4.27 -16.48
CA PRO A 292 9.64 -5.19 -16.85
C PRO A 292 9.35 -6.61 -16.35
N ARG A 293 9.70 -7.64 -17.15
CA ARG A 293 9.56 -9.06 -16.79
C ARG A 293 10.57 -9.56 -15.76
N ASP A 294 11.51 -8.71 -15.36
CA ASP A 294 12.57 -9.11 -14.45
C ASP A 294 12.08 -9.40 -13.02
N ARG A 295 12.96 -10.00 -12.21
CA ARG A 295 12.69 -10.32 -10.80
C ARG A 295 12.98 -9.16 -9.86
N GLN A 296 13.00 -7.92 -10.35
CA GLN A 296 13.23 -6.77 -9.47
C GLN A 296 12.08 -6.61 -8.46
N PRO A 297 12.33 -5.95 -7.32
CA PRO A 297 11.27 -5.60 -6.39
C PRO A 297 10.13 -4.86 -7.11
N TRP A 298 8.89 -5.20 -6.77
CA TRP A 298 7.66 -4.68 -7.40
C TRP A 298 7.67 -3.16 -7.62
N LYS A 299 8.18 -2.41 -6.65
CA LYS A 299 8.29 -0.94 -6.73
C LYS A 299 9.17 -0.48 -7.89
N ARG A 300 10.36 -1.07 -8.06
CA ARG A 300 11.26 -0.72 -9.17
C ARG A 300 10.66 -1.07 -10.52
N ARG A 301 9.96 -2.21 -10.58
CA ARG A 301 9.22 -2.62 -11.78
C ARG A 301 8.14 -1.61 -12.17
N LEU A 302 7.40 -1.08 -11.19
CA LEU A 302 6.42 -0.01 -11.42
C LEU A 302 7.07 1.32 -11.85
N GLU A 303 8.17 1.72 -11.19
CA GLU A 303 8.92 2.93 -11.56
C GLU A 303 9.51 2.85 -12.97
N GLN A 304 9.83 1.65 -13.45
CA GLN A 304 10.31 1.41 -14.82
C GLN A 304 9.17 1.11 -15.81
N GLY A 305 7.93 1.06 -15.34
CA GLY A 305 6.78 0.69 -16.16
C GLY A 305 6.37 1.76 -17.17
N TYR A 306 5.52 1.38 -18.11
CA TYR A 306 4.92 2.25 -19.11
C TYR A 306 3.41 2.07 -19.15
N TRP A 307 2.69 3.17 -19.08
CA TRP A 307 1.30 3.26 -19.46
C TRP A 307 1.19 3.12 -20.97
N ILE A 308 0.33 2.22 -21.42
CA ILE A 308 0.06 1.92 -22.81
C ILE A 308 -1.41 2.20 -23.05
N TYR A 309 -1.71 3.08 -23.99
CA TYR A 309 -3.06 3.33 -24.46
C TYR A 309 -3.21 2.82 -25.89
N ASP A 310 -4.11 1.86 -26.09
CA ASP A 310 -4.40 1.26 -27.39
C ASP A 310 -5.79 1.66 -27.87
N THR A 311 -5.85 2.30 -29.04
CA THR A 311 -7.12 2.67 -29.69
C THR A 311 -7.12 2.25 -31.14
N THR A 312 -8.27 1.78 -31.62
CA THR A 312 -8.52 1.51 -33.04
C THR A 312 -9.55 2.51 -33.52
N ILE A 313 -9.22 3.25 -34.58
CA ILE A 313 -10.16 4.18 -35.21
C ILE A 313 -10.57 3.57 -36.55
N ASP A 314 -11.81 3.07 -36.60
CA ASP A 314 -12.40 2.56 -37.83
C ASP A 314 -12.90 3.73 -38.69
N ARG A 315 -12.25 3.95 -39.83
CA ARG A 315 -12.60 5.00 -40.80
C ARG A 315 -13.54 4.49 -41.91
N HIS A 316 -14.51 3.64 -41.56
CA HIS A 316 -15.42 3.02 -42.53
C HIS A 316 -16.17 4.03 -43.42
N LEU A 317 -16.42 5.25 -42.94
CA LEU A 317 -17.16 6.28 -43.68
C LEU A 317 -16.33 6.98 -44.77
N THR A 318 -15.00 6.91 -44.74
CA THR A 318 -14.12 7.58 -45.73
C THR A 318 -13.44 6.61 -46.70
N GLY A 319 -13.77 5.31 -46.64
CA GLY A 319 -13.10 4.27 -47.43
C GLY A 319 -11.64 4.02 -47.02
N GLN A 320 -11.19 4.58 -45.90
CA GLN A 320 -9.84 4.39 -45.38
C GLN A 320 -9.76 3.15 -44.49
N THR A 321 -8.61 2.49 -44.51
CA THR A 321 -8.33 1.32 -43.69
C THR A 321 -8.31 1.68 -42.20
N SER A 322 -8.72 0.73 -41.36
CA SER A 322 -8.67 0.88 -39.90
C SER A 322 -7.24 1.23 -39.46
N THR A 323 -7.12 2.20 -38.54
CA THR A 323 -5.83 2.64 -38.00
C THR A 323 -5.78 2.32 -36.52
N GLN A 324 -4.83 1.49 -36.11
CA GLN A 324 -4.55 1.22 -34.71
C GLN A 324 -3.44 2.16 -34.23
N THR A 325 -3.63 2.79 -33.08
CA THR A 325 -2.66 3.71 -32.48
C THR A 325 -2.40 3.31 -31.05
N THR A 326 -1.12 3.14 -30.75
CA THR A 326 -0.60 2.81 -29.43
C THR A 326 0.24 3.99 -28.94
N VAL A 327 -0.10 4.50 -27.76
CA VAL A 327 0.66 5.57 -27.09
C VAL A 327 1.31 4.98 -25.83
N ALA A 328 2.62 5.15 -25.69
CA ALA A 328 3.38 4.74 -24.53
C ALA A 328 3.84 5.95 -23.72
N TYR A 329 3.68 5.89 -22.39
CA TYR A 329 4.11 6.93 -21.47
C TYR A 329 4.74 6.35 -20.22
N SER A 330 5.88 6.89 -19.77
CA SER A 330 6.59 6.35 -18.61
C SER A 330 5.78 6.53 -17.31
N ALA A 331 5.54 5.42 -16.59
CA ALA A 331 4.84 5.45 -15.31
C ALA A 331 5.64 6.18 -14.22
N ALA A 332 6.97 6.23 -14.35
CA ALA A 332 7.86 7.00 -13.47
C ALA A 332 7.40 8.47 -13.37
N GLU A 333 6.98 9.04 -14.49
CA GLU A 333 6.63 10.44 -14.57
C GLU A 333 5.29 10.73 -13.92
N THR A 334 4.30 9.86 -14.10
CA THR A 334 3.04 9.92 -13.34
C THR A 334 3.32 9.86 -11.84
N ILE A 335 4.20 8.94 -11.40
CA ILE A 335 4.59 8.80 -9.99
C ILE A 335 5.27 10.09 -9.49
N GLN A 336 6.20 10.65 -10.25
CA GLN A 336 6.88 11.90 -9.89
C GLN A 336 5.94 13.11 -9.91
N ALA A 337 4.97 13.16 -10.82
CA ALA A 337 3.96 14.21 -10.88
C ALA A 337 3.06 14.16 -9.64
N LEU A 338 2.61 12.96 -9.26
CA LEU A 338 1.83 12.74 -8.03
C LEU A 338 2.62 13.13 -6.77
N GLN A 339 3.91 12.80 -6.72
CA GLN A 339 4.77 13.21 -5.62
C GLN A 339 4.92 14.72 -5.56
N ARG A 340 5.20 15.38 -6.69
CA ARG A 340 5.28 16.85 -6.75
C ARG A 340 3.97 17.50 -6.32
N GLN A 341 2.82 16.96 -6.75
CA GLN A 341 1.51 17.48 -6.34
C GLN A 341 1.28 17.28 -4.84
N THR A 342 1.64 16.13 -4.28
CA THR A 342 1.54 15.84 -2.84
C THR A 342 2.43 16.78 -2.03
N THR A 343 3.67 17.00 -2.48
CA THR A 343 4.59 17.95 -1.84
C THR A 343 4.04 19.38 -1.92
N ARG A 344 3.47 19.79 -3.05
CA ARG A 344 2.81 21.11 -3.19
C ARG A 344 1.60 21.26 -2.28
N MET A 345 0.77 20.24 -2.15
CA MET A 345 -0.38 20.28 -1.23
C MET A 345 0.08 20.40 0.23
N ARG A 346 1.22 19.80 0.58
CA ARG A 346 1.83 19.93 1.92
C ARG A 346 2.47 21.29 2.16
N SER A 347 3.23 21.79 1.19
CA SER A 347 3.85 23.11 1.25
C SER A 347 2.82 24.24 1.06
N GLY A 348 1.62 23.91 0.60
CA GLY A 348 0.54 24.83 0.25
C GLY A 348 -0.20 25.44 1.45
N VAL A 349 0.18 25.09 2.68
CA VAL A 349 -0.09 25.94 3.84
C VAL A 349 0.84 27.16 3.74
N GLY A 350 0.47 28.18 2.95
CA GLY A 350 1.03 29.53 3.15
C GLY A 350 1.51 30.35 1.94
N THR A 351 1.10 30.07 0.70
CA THR A 351 1.13 31.16 -0.30
C THR A 351 -0.30 31.58 -0.60
N PRO A 352 -0.83 32.65 0.03
CA PRO A 352 -2.10 33.21 -0.36
C PRO A 352 -2.03 33.47 -1.87
N HIS A 353 -3.04 32.98 -2.60
CA HIS A 353 -3.27 33.40 -3.97
C HIS A 353 -3.25 34.93 -3.96
N ARG A 354 -2.16 35.53 -4.42
CA ARG A 354 -2.19 36.89 -4.96
C ARG A 354 -3.07 36.77 -6.19
N THR A 355 -4.36 36.95 -5.98
CA THR A 355 -5.31 37.31 -7.02
C THR A 355 -4.70 38.52 -7.70
N ASN A 356 -4.19 38.34 -8.92
CA ASN A 356 -3.75 39.44 -9.78
C ASN A 356 -4.98 40.28 -10.10
N ALA A 357 -5.27 41.26 -9.23
CA ALA A 357 -6.34 42.24 -9.38
C ALA A 357 -5.96 43.39 -10.34
N SER A 358 -5.02 43.19 -11.27
CA SER A 358 -4.48 44.26 -12.12
C SER A 358 -4.94 44.17 -13.58
N LEU A 359 -6.16 43.71 -13.86
CA LEU A 359 -6.68 43.58 -15.23
C LEU A 359 -8.09 44.20 -15.43
N ILE A 360 -8.46 45.20 -14.62
CA ILE A 360 -9.68 46.01 -14.82
C ILE A 360 -9.36 47.52 -14.76
N ALA A 361 -8.27 47.95 -15.39
CA ALA A 361 -8.02 49.37 -15.59
C ALA A 361 -7.38 49.60 -16.97
N HIS A 362 -8.18 49.48 -18.02
CA HIS A 362 -8.10 50.26 -19.26
C HIS A 362 -9.30 49.89 -20.15
N ARG A 363 -10.42 50.56 -19.87
CA ARG A 363 -11.44 50.93 -20.86
C ARG A 363 -11.89 52.34 -20.57
#